data_AF-A0A1V4WN23-F1
#
_entry.id   AF-A0A1V4WN23-F1
#
_cell.length_a   1.000
_cell.length_b   1.000
_cell.length_c   1.000
_cell.angle_alpha   90.00
_cell.angle_beta   90.00
_cell.angle_gamma   90.00
#
_symmetry.space_group_name_H-M   'P 1'
#
loop_
_entity.id
_entity.type
_entity.pdbx_description
1 polymer ?
#
loop_
_entity_poly.entity_id
_entity_poly.type
_entity_poly.pdbx_seq_one_letter_code
_entity_poly.pdbx_strand_id
1 'polypeptide(L)'
;MRCDNCGNESPEGSRFCIKCGKEFGASSERITVCPHCGVQIAPGSLFCSACGKSIGAPQGEVNHGRTSQPPLSEPPTRPLTSNIALDVVLSVITCGIYWFFWQARQMRAINYLLGQERYSFWLWFFLTLITCGLYNIYYEYYMAQGIVEVQDLRGYPRSKDLPVLSLILTIIGLNIVTDAIQQNEINKIFGK
;
A
#
# COMPACT_ATOMS: atom_id res chain seq x y z
N MET A 1 19.01 -6.86 -39.18
CA MET A 1 17.87 -7.52 -39.87
C MET A 1 16.73 -6.54 -40.15
N ARG A 2 16.07 -6.65 -41.30
CA ARG A 2 14.96 -5.76 -41.70
C ARG A 2 13.64 -6.27 -41.14
N CYS A 3 12.82 -5.38 -40.60
CA CYS A 3 11.51 -5.75 -40.06
C CYS A 3 10.45 -5.90 -41.15
N ASP A 4 9.84 -7.08 -41.24
CA ASP A 4 8.77 -7.36 -42.22
C ASP A 4 7.47 -6.57 -41.98
N ASN A 5 7.34 -5.93 -40.81
CA ASN A 5 6.14 -5.16 -40.47
C ASN A 5 6.27 -3.67 -40.76
N CYS A 6 7.42 -3.06 -40.50
CA CYS A 6 7.59 -1.61 -40.68
C CYS A 6 8.75 -1.22 -41.59
N GLY A 7 9.49 -2.19 -42.15
CA GLY A 7 10.60 -1.98 -43.07
C GLY A 7 11.88 -1.43 -42.43
N ASN A 8 11.89 -1.14 -41.12
CA ASN A 8 13.05 -0.58 -40.42
C ASN A 8 14.17 -1.62 -40.24
N GLU A 9 15.42 -1.19 -40.36
CA GLU A 9 16.57 -2.01 -40.02
C GLU A 9 16.78 -2.03 -38.50
N SER A 10 16.96 -3.23 -37.95
CA SER A 10 17.27 -3.46 -36.53
C SER A 10 18.64 -4.14 -36.42
N PRO A 11 19.39 -3.94 -35.32
CA PRO A 11 20.68 -4.61 -35.09
C PRO A 11 20.56 -6.13 -35.18
N GLU A 12 21.63 -6.82 -35.61
CA GLU A 12 21.65 -8.28 -35.63
C GLU A 12 21.58 -8.86 -34.19
N GLY A 13 20.75 -9.89 -34.00
CA GLY A 13 20.49 -10.46 -32.66
C GLY A 13 19.36 -9.81 -31.86
N SER A 14 18.70 -8.76 -32.40
CA SER A 14 17.54 -8.14 -31.73
C SER A 14 16.35 -9.10 -31.70
N ARG A 15 15.77 -9.36 -30.52
CA ARG A 15 14.52 -10.14 -30.37
C ARG A 15 13.28 -9.38 -30.86
N PHE A 16 13.34 -8.05 -30.88
CA PHE A 16 12.23 -7.17 -31.22
C PHE A 16 12.69 -6.06 -32.18
N CYS A 17 11.80 -5.61 -33.05
CA CYS A 17 12.05 -4.43 -33.88
C CYS A 17 12.09 -3.17 -33.01
N ILE A 18 13.19 -2.41 -33.09
CA ILE A 18 13.37 -1.17 -32.31
C ILE A 18 12.35 -0.08 -32.64
N LYS A 19 11.75 -0.10 -33.84
CA LYS A 19 10.79 0.92 -34.27
C LYS A 19 9.34 0.56 -33.96
N CYS A 20 8.93 -0.69 -34.21
CA CYS A 20 7.51 -1.08 -34.10
C CYS A 20 7.24 -2.16 -33.03
N GLY A 21 8.26 -2.62 -32.32
CA GLY A 21 8.11 -3.60 -31.23
C GLY A 21 7.76 -5.03 -31.67
N LYS A 22 7.62 -5.30 -32.97
CA LYS A 22 7.34 -6.66 -33.46
C LYS A 22 8.48 -7.62 -33.10
N GLU A 23 8.14 -8.75 -32.46
CA GLU A 23 9.07 -9.84 -32.22
C GLU A 23 9.53 -10.48 -33.53
N PHE A 24 10.83 -10.73 -33.61
CA PHE A 24 11.40 -11.56 -34.64
C PHE A 24 11.30 -13.03 -34.19
N GLY A 25 10.34 -13.78 -34.74
CA GLY A 25 10.26 -15.24 -34.56
C GLY A 25 9.07 -15.81 -33.76
N ALA A 26 8.06 -15.02 -33.39
CA ALA A 26 6.83 -15.56 -32.77
C ALA A 26 5.72 -15.77 -33.81
N SER A 27 5.40 -17.02 -34.11
CA SER A 27 4.17 -17.42 -34.79
C SER A 27 3.20 -17.99 -33.76
N SER A 28 2.07 -17.32 -33.53
CA SER A 28 0.88 -17.96 -32.98
C SER A 28 -0.35 -17.13 -33.32
N GLU A 29 -1.05 -17.54 -34.37
CA GLU A 29 -2.36 -17.04 -34.73
C GLU A 29 -3.39 -17.54 -33.71
N ARG A 30 -3.81 -16.66 -32.80
CA ARG A 30 -5.11 -16.75 -32.14
C ARG A 30 -5.80 -15.40 -32.30
N ILE A 31 -6.70 -15.34 -33.27
CA ILE A 31 -7.59 -14.21 -33.48
C ILE A 31 -8.60 -14.22 -32.33
N THR A 32 -8.61 -13.16 -31.52
CA THR A 32 -9.56 -12.98 -30.42
C THR A 32 -10.51 -11.86 -30.78
N VAL A 33 -11.82 -12.07 -30.55
CA VAL A 33 -12.85 -11.04 -30.73
C VAL A 33 -13.03 -10.27 -29.42
N CYS A 34 -13.20 -8.95 -29.50
CA CYS A 34 -13.36 -8.12 -28.32
C CYS A 34 -14.68 -8.43 -27.62
N PRO A 35 -14.68 -8.81 -26.33
CA PRO A 35 -15.92 -9.11 -25.59
C PRO A 35 -16.77 -7.87 -25.33
N HIS A 36 -16.22 -6.67 -25.54
CA HIS A 36 -16.92 -5.42 -25.26
C HIS A 36 -17.55 -4.74 -26.47
N CYS A 37 -17.01 -4.94 -27.67
CA CYS A 37 -17.51 -4.28 -28.88
C CYS A 37 -17.60 -5.19 -30.10
N GLY A 38 -17.19 -6.46 -30.00
CA GLY A 38 -17.31 -7.45 -31.07
C GLY A 38 -16.33 -7.29 -32.24
N VAL A 39 -15.41 -6.32 -32.19
CA VAL A 39 -14.36 -6.15 -33.22
C VAL A 39 -13.26 -7.19 -33.05
N GLN A 40 -12.72 -7.69 -34.17
CA GLN A 40 -11.54 -8.54 -34.19
C GLN A 40 -10.32 -7.76 -33.69
N ILE A 41 -9.57 -8.35 -32.75
CA ILE A 41 -8.35 -7.73 -32.24
C ILE A 41 -7.13 -8.55 -32.64
N ALA A 42 -6.02 -7.85 -32.85
CA ALA A 42 -4.75 -8.47 -33.17
C ALA A 42 -4.29 -9.40 -32.02
N PRO A 43 -3.68 -10.56 -32.34
CA PRO A 43 -3.12 -11.46 -31.33
C PRO A 43 -2.12 -10.72 -30.44
N GLY A 44 -2.26 -10.87 -29.12
CA GLY A 44 -1.39 -10.22 -28.13
C GLY A 44 -1.78 -8.78 -27.75
N SER A 45 -2.88 -8.24 -28.25
CA SER A 45 -3.37 -6.92 -27.86
C SER A 45 -3.82 -6.87 -26.39
N LEU A 46 -3.22 -5.96 -25.61
CA LEU A 46 -3.64 -5.69 -24.23
C LEU A 46 -4.96 -4.90 -24.16
N PHE A 47 -5.24 -4.11 -25.20
CA PHE A 47 -6.36 -3.18 -25.30
C PHE A 47 -7.00 -3.23 -26.68
N CYS A 48 -8.31 -2.95 -26.73
CA CYS A 48 -9.05 -2.87 -27.99
C CYS A 48 -8.75 -1.56 -28.70
N SER A 49 -8.28 -1.61 -29.94
CA SER A 49 -8.05 -0.41 -30.76
C SER A 49 -9.34 0.33 -31.16
N ALA A 50 -10.49 -0.35 -31.14
CA ALA A 50 -11.77 0.23 -31.52
C ALA A 50 -12.56 0.83 -30.33
N CYS A 51 -12.54 0.20 -29.16
CA CYS A 51 -13.31 0.68 -27.99
C CYS A 51 -12.47 1.11 -26.79
N GLY A 52 -11.15 0.92 -26.82
CA GLY A 52 -10.22 1.33 -25.76
C GLY A 52 -10.22 0.46 -24.50
N LYS A 53 -11.14 -0.50 -24.34
CA LYS A 53 -11.19 -1.38 -23.15
C LYS A 53 -10.08 -2.43 -23.18
N SER A 54 -9.55 -2.76 -22.02
CA SER A 54 -8.54 -3.81 -21.83
C SER A 54 -9.13 -5.20 -22.09
N ILE A 55 -8.37 -6.08 -22.74
CA ILE A 55 -8.81 -7.44 -23.11
C ILE A 55 -7.95 -8.54 -22.47
N GLY A 56 -7.00 -8.14 -21.61
CA GLY A 56 -6.19 -9.05 -20.78
C GLY A 56 -4.74 -9.16 -21.25
N ALA A 57 -3.82 -9.23 -20.29
CA ALA A 57 -2.41 -9.50 -20.56
C ALA A 57 -2.17 -11.00 -20.79
N PRO A 58 -1.30 -11.41 -21.73
CA PRO A 58 -0.81 -12.77 -21.75
C PRO A 58 -0.11 -13.05 -20.42
N GLN A 59 -0.56 -14.10 -19.73
CA GLN A 59 0.12 -14.62 -18.54
C GLN A 59 1.45 -15.24 -18.98
N GLY A 60 2.44 -14.40 -19.25
CA GLY A 60 3.83 -14.79 -19.13
C GLY A 60 4.15 -14.84 -17.64
N GLU A 61 4.62 -15.98 -17.16
CA GLU A 61 5.13 -16.15 -15.81
C GLU A 61 6.30 -15.19 -15.58
N VAL A 62 5.97 -13.98 -15.13
CA VAL A 62 6.93 -13.11 -14.47
C VAL A 62 7.20 -13.80 -13.13
N ASN A 63 8.36 -14.44 -13.01
CA ASN A 63 9.02 -14.67 -11.73
C ASN A 63 9.35 -13.30 -11.13
N HIS A 64 8.30 -12.58 -10.73
CA HIS A 64 8.42 -11.57 -9.72
C HIS A 64 8.76 -12.38 -8.48
N GLY A 65 9.99 -12.22 -8.00
CA GLY A 65 10.36 -12.72 -6.69
C GLY A 65 9.29 -12.25 -5.73
N ARG A 66 8.34 -13.16 -5.45
CA ARG A 66 7.40 -13.01 -4.37
C ARG A 66 8.31 -12.91 -3.17
N THR A 67 8.53 -11.69 -2.68
CA THR A 67 8.55 -11.52 -1.24
C THR A 67 7.23 -12.15 -0.84
N SER A 68 7.31 -13.41 -0.42
CA SER A 68 6.22 -14.09 0.24
C SER A 68 5.78 -13.12 1.32
N GLN A 69 4.65 -12.44 1.07
CA GLN A 69 3.85 -11.95 2.18
C GLN A 69 3.75 -13.15 3.12
N PRO A 70 4.17 -13.01 4.39
CA PRO A 70 3.85 -14.02 5.37
C PRO A 70 2.34 -14.27 5.25
N PRO A 71 1.89 -15.54 5.26
CA PRO A 71 0.47 -15.83 5.27
C PRO A 71 -0.19 -15.00 6.37
N LEU A 72 -1.30 -14.33 6.03
CA LEU A 72 -2.16 -13.55 6.92
C LEU A 72 -2.02 -14.06 8.35
N SER A 73 -1.25 -13.34 9.16
CA SER A 73 -1.02 -13.76 10.54
C SER A 73 -2.38 -13.79 11.23
N GLU A 74 -2.61 -14.91 11.92
CA GLU A 74 -3.74 -15.16 12.80
C GLU A 74 -4.15 -13.88 13.56
N PRO A 75 -5.45 -13.69 13.88
CA PRO A 75 -5.89 -12.52 14.64
C PRO A 75 -4.95 -12.34 15.84
N PRO A 76 -4.41 -11.13 16.07
CA PRO A 76 -3.38 -10.96 17.07
C PRO A 76 -3.89 -11.50 18.40
N THR A 77 -3.13 -12.40 19.02
CA THR A 77 -3.46 -12.98 20.35
C THR A 77 -3.54 -11.92 21.45
N ARG A 78 -3.18 -10.67 21.15
CA ARG A 78 -3.19 -9.51 22.04
C ARG A 78 -4.30 -8.53 21.64
N PRO A 79 -5.00 -7.94 22.62
CA PRO A 79 -6.05 -6.96 22.34
C PRO A 79 -5.47 -5.75 21.59
N LEU A 80 -6.08 -5.42 20.45
CA LEU A 80 -5.71 -4.25 19.63
C LEU A 80 -6.38 -2.95 20.11
N THR A 81 -7.42 -3.09 20.94
CA THR A 81 -8.12 -1.98 21.60
C THR A 81 -7.57 -1.73 22.99
N SER A 82 -7.74 -0.51 23.49
CA SER A 82 -7.23 -0.11 24.80
C SER A 82 -8.01 1.00 25.48
N ASN A 83 -7.83 1.11 26.79
CA ASN A 83 -8.26 2.29 27.53
C ASN A 83 -7.20 3.38 27.40
N ILE A 84 -7.54 4.45 26.67
CA ILE A 84 -6.65 5.59 26.39
C ILE A 84 -6.07 6.16 27.70
N ALA A 85 -6.90 6.26 28.74
CA ALA A 85 -6.47 6.74 30.05
C ALA A 85 -5.38 5.86 30.68
N LEU A 86 -5.49 4.53 30.56
CA LEU A 86 -4.44 3.62 31.05
C LEU A 86 -3.17 3.76 30.21
N ASP A 87 -3.28 3.92 28.90
CA ASP A 87 -2.11 4.06 28.04
C ASP A 87 -1.30 5.32 28.36
N VAL A 88 -2.00 6.43 28.60
CA VAL A 88 -1.38 7.70 29.02
C VAL A 88 -0.73 7.54 30.41
N VAL A 89 -1.44 6.99 31.38
CA VAL A 89 -0.93 6.79 32.74
C VAL A 89 0.31 5.88 32.73
N LEU A 90 0.25 4.76 32.03
CA LEU A 90 1.37 3.82 31.91
C LEU A 90 2.55 4.46 31.19
N SER A 91 2.32 5.30 30.17
CA SER A 91 3.38 6.06 29.51
C SER A 91 4.08 7.03 30.45
N VAL A 92 3.35 7.71 31.34
CA VAL A 92 3.95 8.63 32.33
C VAL A 92 4.71 7.84 33.40
N ILE A 93 4.11 6.78 33.96
CA ILE A 93 4.72 5.98 35.03
C ILE A 93 6.01 5.30 34.57
N THR A 94 6.07 4.88 33.30
CA THR A 94 7.25 4.22 32.72
C THR A 94 8.23 5.18 32.07
N CYS A 95 8.13 6.49 32.36
CA CYS A 95 9.00 7.52 31.79
C CYS A 95 9.08 7.47 30.25
N GLY A 96 7.95 7.25 29.58
CA GLY A 96 7.84 7.18 28.13
C GLY A 96 8.24 5.83 27.51
N ILE A 97 8.70 4.85 28.29
CA ILE A 97 9.05 3.52 27.73
C ILE A 97 7.80 2.81 27.22
N TYR A 98 6.68 2.88 27.95
CA TYR A 98 5.43 2.26 27.54
C TYR A 98 4.84 2.90 26.27
N TRP A 99 5.13 4.17 26.00
CA TRP A 99 4.69 4.86 24.79
C TRP A 99 5.11 4.10 23.52
N PHE A 100 6.33 3.56 23.47
CA PHE A 100 6.78 2.72 22.35
C PHE A 100 5.97 1.43 22.19
N PHE A 101 5.58 0.79 23.30
CA PHE A 101 4.74 -0.41 23.27
C PHE A 101 3.33 -0.09 22.78
N TRP A 102 2.80 1.06 23.20
CA TRP A 102 1.52 1.58 22.75
C TRP A 102 1.56 1.88 21.24
N GLN A 103 2.57 2.60 20.76
CA GLN A 103 2.77 2.86 19.33
C GLN A 103 2.78 1.55 18.54
N ALA A 104 3.60 0.57 18.96
CA ALA A 104 3.72 -0.72 18.29
C ALA A 104 2.39 -1.49 18.22
N ARG A 105 1.51 -1.31 19.21
CA ARG A 105 0.16 -1.88 19.19
C ARG A 105 -0.72 -1.18 18.16
N GLN A 106 -0.69 0.15 18.06
CA GLN A 106 -1.44 0.89 17.03
C GLN A 106 -1.02 0.45 15.62
N MET A 107 0.29 0.31 15.35
CA MET A 107 0.80 -0.16 14.06
C MET A 107 0.23 -1.53 13.68
N ARG A 108 0.23 -2.45 14.64
CA ARG A 108 -0.34 -3.79 14.46
C ARG A 108 -1.85 -3.73 14.21
N ALA A 109 -2.56 -2.81 14.88
CA ALA A 109 -3.99 -2.60 14.66
C ALA A 109 -4.30 -2.14 13.24
N ILE A 110 -3.60 -1.14 12.73
CA ILE A 110 -3.85 -0.63 11.38
C ILE A 110 -3.43 -1.66 10.32
N ASN A 111 -2.28 -2.31 10.47
CA ASN A 111 -1.87 -3.39 9.55
C ASN A 111 -2.90 -4.51 9.48
N TYR A 112 -3.43 -4.93 10.63
CA TYR A 112 -4.49 -5.93 10.71
C TYR A 112 -5.76 -5.45 10.01
N LEU A 113 -6.17 -4.20 10.25
CA LEU A 113 -7.38 -3.63 9.67
C LEU A 113 -7.28 -3.43 8.14
N LEU A 114 -6.10 -3.09 7.62
CA LEU A 114 -5.81 -2.95 6.20
C LEU A 114 -5.53 -4.29 5.49
N GLY A 115 -5.22 -5.35 6.25
CA GLY A 115 -4.84 -6.66 5.70
C GLY A 115 -3.46 -6.68 5.03
N GLN A 116 -2.55 -5.78 5.41
CA GLN A 116 -1.22 -5.62 4.81
C GLN A 116 -0.21 -5.06 5.81
N GLU A 117 1.06 -5.45 5.70
CA GLU A 117 2.16 -5.03 6.61
C GLU A 117 2.76 -3.66 6.22
N ARG A 118 1.95 -2.61 6.25
CA ARG A 118 2.34 -1.25 5.85
C ARG A 118 3.20 -0.53 6.89
N TYR A 119 2.96 -0.79 8.17
CA TYR A 119 3.58 -0.11 9.30
C TYR A 119 4.49 -1.07 10.07
N SER A 120 5.77 -0.71 10.22
CA SER A 120 6.76 -1.53 10.92
C SER A 120 7.39 -0.73 12.06
N PHE A 121 7.34 -1.31 13.27
CA PHE A 121 7.87 -0.67 14.47
C PHE A 121 9.37 -0.41 14.38
N TRP A 122 10.15 -1.40 13.95
CA TRP A 122 11.60 -1.28 13.89
C TRP A 122 12.06 -0.27 12.85
N LEU A 123 11.43 -0.25 11.66
CA LEU A 123 11.74 0.75 10.65
C LEU A 123 11.44 2.15 11.17
N TRP A 124 10.26 2.34 11.77
CA TRP A 124 9.91 3.62 12.35
C TRP A 124 10.86 4.04 13.47
N PHE A 125 11.21 3.14 14.38
CA PHE A 125 12.09 3.44 15.51
C PHE A 125 13.48 3.89 15.04
N PHE A 126 14.10 3.13 14.14
CA PHE A 126 15.43 3.47 13.62
C PHE A 126 15.40 4.73 12.75
N LEU A 127 14.39 4.89 11.88
CA LEU A 127 14.28 6.09 11.06
C LEU A 127 14.02 7.33 11.91
N THR A 128 13.19 7.23 12.95
CA THR A 128 12.96 8.32 13.90
C THR A 128 14.24 8.71 14.62
N LEU A 129 15.05 7.74 15.04
CA LEU A 129 16.34 8.00 15.69
C LEU A 129 17.34 8.65 14.73
N ILE A 130 17.47 8.13 13.51
CA ILE A 130 18.39 8.65 12.48
C ILE A 130 18.01 10.07 12.04
N THR A 131 16.72 10.36 11.97
CA THR A 131 16.20 11.65 11.51
C THR A 131 15.93 12.64 12.66
N CYS A 132 16.40 12.34 13.87
CA CYS A 132 16.21 13.18 15.06
C CYS A 132 14.74 13.59 15.29
N GLY A 133 13.80 12.65 15.12
CA GLY A 133 12.37 12.91 15.32
C GLY A 133 11.61 13.40 14.09
N LEU A 134 12.28 13.80 13.01
CA LEU A 134 11.60 14.30 11.80
C LEU A 134 10.73 13.22 11.14
N TYR A 135 11.22 11.97 11.09
CA TYR A 135 10.44 10.86 10.57
C TYR A 135 9.19 10.59 11.42
N ASN A 136 9.24 10.83 12.73
CA ASN A 136 8.06 10.67 13.60
C ASN A 136 6.91 11.60 13.18
N ILE A 137 7.22 12.86 12.85
CA ILE A 137 6.25 13.85 12.38
C ILE A 137 5.54 13.36 11.11
N TYR A 138 6.32 12.90 10.12
CA TYR A 138 5.79 12.30 8.90
C TYR A 138 4.95 11.04 9.20
N TYR A 139 5.47 10.19 10.08
CA TYR A 139 4.85 8.91 10.41
C TYR A 139 3.48 9.09 11.04
N GLU A 140 3.33 10.03 11.98
CA GLU A 140 2.05 10.33 12.63
C GLU A 140 0.98 10.77 11.64
N TYR A 141 1.36 11.61 10.67
CA TYR A 141 0.48 11.99 9.57
C TYR A 141 0.11 10.76 8.71
N TYR A 142 1.09 9.94 8.33
CA TYR A 142 0.89 8.76 7.49
C TYR A 142 0.05 7.66 8.17
N MET A 143 0.17 7.52 9.49
CA MET A 143 -0.64 6.59 10.28
C MET A 143 -2.09 7.07 10.39
N ALA A 144 -2.31 8.37 10.63
CA ALA A 144 -3.64 8.97 10.61
C ALA A 144 -4.33 8.83 9.24
N GLN A 145 -3.59 8.94 8.13
CA GLN A 145 -4.13 8.63 6.81
C GLN A 145 -4.57 7.16 6.69
N GLY A 146 -3.80 6.22 7.24
CA GLY A 146 -4.17 4.80 7.28
C GLY A 146 -5.44 4.52 8.09
N ILE A 147 -5.64 5.25 9.20
CA ILE A 147 -6.89 5.19 9.97
C ILE A 147 -8.08 5.63 9.13
N VAL A 148 -7.96 6.78 8.45
CA VAL A 148 -9.01 7.32 7.58
C VAL A 148 -9.32 6.38 6.42
N GLU A 149 -8.31 5.75 5.84
CA GLU A 149 -8.48 4.72 4.80
C GLU A 149 -9.28 3.52 5.32
N VAL A 150 -8.97 3.03 6.53
CA VAL A 150 -9.77 1.96 7.16
C VAL A 150 -11.21 2.41 7.42
N GLN A 151 -11.43 3.66 7.82
CA GLN A 151 -12.79 4.20 8.02
C GLN A 151 -13.59 4.19 6.71
N ASP A 152 -12.97 4.62 5.60
CA ASP A 152 -13.60 4.59 4.28
C ASP A 152 -13.95 3.15 3.85
N LEU A 153 -13.02 2.20 4.06
CA LEU A 153 -13.20 0.79 3.69
C LEU A 153 -14.31 0.09 4.49
N ARG A 154 -14.53 0.49 5.75
CA ARG A 154 -15.49 -0.14 6.66
C ARG A 154 -16.79 0.65 6.84
N GLY A 155 -16.96 1.77 6.14
CA GLY A 155 -18.17 2.58 6.18
C GLY A 155 -18.36 3.38 7.48
N TYR A 156 -17.29 3.67 8.21
CA TYR A 156 -17.33 4.52 9.41
C TYR A 156 -17.30 6.01 9.03
N PRO A 157 -17.85 6.91 9.85
CA PRO A 157 -17.79 8.34 9.60
C PRO A 157 -16.32 8.79 9.51
N ARG A 158 -15.96 9.39 8.37
CA ARG A 158 -14.59 9.79 8.05
C ARG A 158 -14.13 10.96 8.91
N SER A 159 -13.05 10.76 9.66
CA SER A 159 -12.38 11.82 10.41
C SER A 159 -11.42 12.61 9.51
N LYS A 160 -11.97 13.49 8.65
CA LYS A 160 -11.22 14.22 7.60
C LYS A 160 -10.04 15.04 8.13
N ASP A 161 -10.19 15.63 9.30
CA ASP A 161 -9.20 16.53 9.89
C ASP A 161 -8.13 15.78 10.69
N LEU A 162 -8.30 14.46 10.91
CA LEU A 162 -7.40 13.66 11.74
C LEU A 162 -5.94 13.75 11.31
N PRO A 163 -5.57 13.55 10.01
CA PRO A 163 -4.15 13.57 9.62
C PRO A 163 -3.49 14.94 9.82
N VAL A 164 -4.18 16.02 9.47
CA VAL A 164 -3.67 17.39 9.62
C VAL A 164 -3.57 17.76 11.09
N LEU A 165 -4.56 17.39 11.90
CA LEU A 165 -4.55 17.59 13.35
C LEU A 165 -3.38 16.84 14.00
N SER A 166 -3.19 15.56 13.66
CA SER A 166 -2.06 14.75 14.14
C SER A 166 -0.72 15.38 13.78
N LEU A 167 -0.57 15.87 12.55
CA LEU A 167 0.64 16.57 12.12
C LEU A 167 0.94 17.81 12.97
N ILE A 168 -0.06 18.68 13.15
CA ILE A 168 0.09 19.93 13.90
C ILE A 168 0.42 19.65 15.37
N LEU A 169 -0.33 18.73 16.01
CA LEU A 169 -0.11 18.35 17.41
C LEU A 169 1.30 17.79 17.64
N THR A 170 1.76 16.93 16.73
CA THR A 170 3.10 16.33 16.81
C THR A 170 4.21 17.37 16.65
N ILE A 171 4.04 18.36 15.76
CA ILE A 171 4.98 19.49 15.61
C ILE A 171 5.08 20.33 16.90
N ILE A 172 3.96 20.51 17.61
CA ILE A 172 3.91 21.24 18.89
C ILE A 172 4.48 20.40 20.06
N GLY A 173 4.81 19.12 19.82
CA GLY A 173 5.37 18.22 20.82
C GLY A 173 4.32 17.42 21.61
N LEU A 174 3.04 17.48 21.21
CA LEU A 174 1.92 16.79 21.87
C LEU A 174 1.73 15.35 21.38
N ASN A 175 2.81 14.59 21.23
CA ASN A 175 2.83 13.22 20.69
C ASN A 175 1.82 12.29 21.40
N ILE A 176 1.82 12.29 22.74
CA ILE A 176 0.89 11.46 23.55
C ILE A 176 -0.58 11.80 23.26
N VAL A 177 -0.89 13.06 22.98
CA VAL A 177 -2.26 13.49 22.65
C VAL A 177 -2.61 13.03 21.23
N THR A 178 -1.68 13.14 20.28
CA THR A 178 -1.84 12.60 18.92
C THR A 178 -2.20 11.12 18.97
N ASP A 179 -1.43 10.33 19.72
CA ASP A 179 -1.66 8.89 19.91
C ASP A 179 -2.99 8.58 20.61
N ALA A 180 -3.36 9.38 21.60
CA ALA A 180 -4.64 9.22 22.30
C ALA A 180 -5.83 9.39 21.35
N ILE A 181 -5.78 10.40 20.47
CA ILE A 181 -6.82 10.66 19.48
C ILE A 181 -6.86 9.52 18.46
N GLN A 182 -5.73 9.08 17.94
CA GLN A 182 -5.68 7.98 16.98
C GLN A 182 -6.15 6.66 17.58
N GLN A 183 -5.76 6.34 18.82
CA GLN A 183 -6.23 5.16 19.53
C GLN A 183 -7.75 5.21 19.77
N ASN A 184 -8.33 6.39 20.00
CA ASN A 184 -9.78 6.57 20.08
C ASN A 184 -10.47 6.21 18.76
N GLU A 185 -9.93 6.68 17.64
CA GLU A 185 -10.47 6.36 16.30
C GLU A 185 -10.34 4.86 16.00
N ILE A 186 -9.22 4.24 16.38
CA ILE A 186 -9.03 2.79 16.28
C ILE A 186 -10.07 2.03 17.12
N ASN A 187 -10.29 2.45 18.37
CA ASN A 187 -11.27 1.81 19.26
C ASN A 187 -12.69 1.83 18.69
N LYS A 188 -13.11 2.97 18.09
CA LYS A 188 -14.42 3.08 17.42
C LYS A 188 -14.59 2.05 16.30
N ILE A 189 -13.53 1.80 15.52
CA ILE A 189 -13.55 0.80 14.43
C ILE A 189 -13.75 -0.61 14.98
N PHE A 190 -13.25 -0.90 16.18
CA PHE A 190 -13.46 -2.18 16.88
C PHE A 190 -14.74 -2.21 17.74
N GLY A 191 -15.56 -1.16 17.74
CA GLY A 191 -16.82 -1.10 18.47
C GLY A 191 -16.67 -0.84 19.98
N LYS A 192 -15.58 -0.19 20.42
CA LYS A 192 -15.38 0.27 21.79
C LYS A 192 -15.45 1.78 21.92
#